data_AF-A0A3R9F6V0-F1
#
_entry.id   AF-A0A3R9F6V0-F1
#
_cell.length_a   1.000
_cell.length_b   1.000
_cell.length_c   1.000
_cell.angle_alpha   90.00
_cell.angle_beta   90.00
_cell.angle_gamma   90.00
#
_symmetry.space_group_name_H-M   'P 1'
#
loop_
_entity.id
_entity.type
_entity.pdbx_description
1 polymer ?
#
loop_
_entity_poly.entity_id
_entity_poly.type
_entity_poly.pdbx_seq_one_letter_code
_entity_poly.pdbx_strand_id
1 'polypeptide(L)'
;MKTYKKRHQKLLHHCLTQRQLSQDSFLVLTSLSDEEVYLWLSSNVGQVRQIVMTLGYLVEYQLHRSTRNSKALLDIRSILEQRMCLWSDAAGIQSVPQNMNSLQLGLLMLAHYNKRLAILWSIRLGIDIPSKPLSTSSPYRLSNVVHQVLVPILVQSDAI
;
A
#
# COMPACT_ATOMS: atom_id res chain seq x y z
N MET A 1 -17.53 -0.49 -23.29
CA MET A 1 -17.25 0.00 -21.92
C MET A 1 -15.78 -0.23 -21.60
N LYS A 2 -15.03 0.79 -21.17
CA LYS A 2 -13.60 0.65 -20.87
C LYS A 2 -13.37 -0.37 -19.75
N THR A 3 -12.27 -1.13 -19.82
CA THR A 3 -12.00 -2.32 -18.97
C THR A 3 -11.97 -1.99 -17.48
N TYR A 4 -11.40 -0.85 -17.11
CA TYR A 4 -11.32 -0.37 -15.73
C TYR A 4 -12.70 -0.02 -15.14
N LYS A 5 -13.61 0.58 -15.93
CA LYS A 5 -15.00 0.85 -15.51
C LYS A 5 -15.75 -0.44 -15.22
N LYS A 6 -15.55 -1.49 -16.02
CA LYS A 6 -16.13 -2.82 -15.76
C LYS A 6 -15.60 -3.43 -14.47
N ARG A 7 -14.30 -3.28 -14.18
CA ARG A 7 -13.71 -3.75 -12.92
C ARG A 7 -14.28 -3.00 -11.72
N HIS A 8 -14.44 -1.68 -11.82
CA HIS A 8 -15.06 -0.86 -10.78
C HIS A 8 -16.50 -1.27 -10.49
N GLN A 9 -17.33 -1.40 -11.52
CA GLN A 9 -18.72 -1.84 -11.33
C GLN A 9 -18.82 -3.23 -10.73
N LYS A 10 -17.97 -4.18 -11.15
CA LYS A 10 -17.90 -5.52 -10.53
C LYS A 10 -17.48 -5.46 -9.07
N LEU A 11 -16.44 -4.67 -8.76
CA LEU A 11 -15.96 -4.50 -7.39
C LEU A 11 -17.04 -3.87 -6.51
N LEU A 12 -17.68 -2.80 -6.99
CA LEU A 12 -18.76 -2.10 -6.31
C LEU A 12 -19.93 -3.06 -6.04
N HIS A 13 -20.41 -3.76 -7.08
CA HIS A 13 -21.50 -4.71 -6.93
C HIS A 13 -21.17 -5.81 -5.92
N HIS A 14 -19.99 -6.44 -6.03
CA HIS A 14 -19.55 -7.47 -5.08
C HIS A 14 -19.47 -6.93 -3.65
N CYS A 15 -18.89 -5.75 -3.43
CA CYS A 15 -18.74 -5.21 -2.08
C CYS A 15 -20.08 -4.78 -1.47
N LEU A 16 -21.00 -4.23 -2.27
CA LEU A 16 -22.33 -3.84 -1.79
C LEU A 16 -23.26 -5.02 -1.52
N THR A 17 -23.04 -6.16 -2.19
CA THR A 17 -23.90 -7.33 -2.03
C THR A 17 -23.36 -8.36 -1.05
N GLN A 18 -22.05 -8.47 -0.90
CA GLN A 18 -21.42 -9.58 -0.16
C GLN A 18 -20.55 -9.16 1.02
N ARG A 19 -20.32 -7.85 1.26
CA ARG A 19 -19.45 -7.38 2.35
C ARG A 19 -20.12 -6.32 3.21
N GLN A 20 -19.82 -6.35 4.51
CA GLN A 20 -20.08 -5.21 5.39
C GLN A 20 -18.96 -4.19 5.19
N LEU A 21 -19.24 -3.11 4.47
CA LEU A 21 -18.32 -2.01 4.28
C LEU A 21 -18.44 -1.01 5.44
N SER A 22 -17.30 -0.50 5.91
CA SER A 22 -17.30 0.70 6.73
C SER A 22 -17.80 1.91 5.91
N GLN A 23 -18.29 2.94 6.59
CA GLN A 23 -18.72 4.19 5.95
C GLN A 23 -17.60 4.80 5.09
N ASP A 24 -16.37 4.85 5.61
CA ASP A 24 -15.19 5.33 4.86
C ASP A 24 -14.96 4.51 3.57
N SER A 25 -15.06 3.18 3.66
CA SER A 25 -14.89 2.28 2.51
C SER A 25 -15.96 2.49 1.45
N PHE A 26 -17.21 2.67 1.88
CA PHE A 26 -18.33 2.95 1.00
C PHE A 26 -18.17 4.29 0.28
N LEU A 27 -17.82 5.35 1.02
CA LEU A 27 -17.61 6.67 0.46
C LEU A 27 -16.48 6.69 -0.56
N VAL A 28 -15.35 6.04 -0.26
CA VAL A 28 -14.24 5.95 -1.22
C VAL A 28 -14.69 5.23 -2.49
N LEU A 29 -15.32 4.05 -2.38
CA LEU A 29 -15.74 3.27 -3.55
C LEU A 29 -16.73 3.98 -4.47
N THR A 30 -17.61 4.80 -3.91
CA THR A 30 -18.69 5.50 -4.64
C THR A 30 -18.28 6.87 -5.16
N SER A 31 -17.20 7.46 -4.63
CA SER A 31 -16.72 8.81 -4.99
C SER A 31 -15.41 8.81 -5.81
N LEU A 32 -15.01 7.67 -6.39
CA LEU A 32 -13.84 7.62 -7.27
C LEU A 32 -14.10 8.38 -8.57
N SER A 33 -13.20 9.28 -8.93
CA SER A 33 -13.17 9.93 -10.25
C SER A 33 -12.75 8.94 -11.35
N ASP A 34 -13.11 9.21 -12.61
CA ASP A 34 -12.74 8.35 -13.74
C ASP A 34 -11.21 8.14 -13.86
N GLU A 35 -10.42 9.16 -13.49
CA GLU A 35 -8.96 9.10 -13.42
C GLU A 35 -8.46 8.19 -12.29
N GLU A 36 -9.00 8.33 -11.08
CA GLU A 36 -8.68 7.45 -9.94
C GLU A 36 -9.05 5.99 -10.27
N VAL A 37 -10.20 5.77 -10.89
CA VAL A 37 -10.64 4.43 -11.32
C VAL A 37 -9.68 3.85 -12.35
N TYR A 38 -9.26 4.65 -13.33
CA TYR A 38 -8.28 4.21 -14.33
C TYR A 38 -6.95 3.84 -13.67
N LEU A 39 -6.38 4.75 -12.87
CA LEU A 39 -5.05 4.63 -12.29
C LEU A 39 -4.96 3.54 -11.22
N TRP A 40 -6.00 3.37 -10.38
CA TRP A 40 -5.96 2.44 -9.24
C TRP A 40 -6.57 1.07 -9.51
N LEU A 41 -7.37 0.91 -10.58
CA LEU A 41 -7.99 -0.36 -10.96
C LEU A 41 -7.46 -0.95 -12.29
N SER A 42 -6.53 -0.28 -12.96
CA SER A 42 -5.76 -0.81 -14.09
C SER A 42 -4.88 -2.00 -13.68
N SER A 43 -4.28 -1.95 -12.50
CA SER A 43 -3.42 -3.01 -11.96
C SER A 43 -4.24 -4.22 -11.54
N ASN A 44 -3.70 -5.44 -11.71
CA ASN A 44 -4.33 -6.66 -11.21
C ASN A 44 -4.11 -6.83 -9.68
N VAL A 45 -4.83 -7.76 -9.06
CA VAL A 45 -4.75 -7.96 -7.59
C VAL A 45 -3.37 -8.49 -7.15
N GLY A 46 -2.69 -9.28 -7.98
CA GLY A 46 -1.34 -9.77 -7.70
C GLY A 46 -0.31 -8.64 -7.63
N GLN A 47 -0.36 -7.70 -8.56
CA GLN A 47 0.47 -6.49 -8.58
C GLN A 47 0.22 -5.61 -7.34
N VAL A 48 -1.06 -5.38 -7.01
CA VAL A 48 -1.43 -4.66 -5.78
C VAL A 48 -0.85 -5.34 -4.56
N ARG A 49 -0.99 -6.68 -4.45
CA ARG A 49 -0.42 -7.45 -3.34
C ARG A 49 1.09 -7.31 -3.28
N GLN A 50 1.79 -7.40 -4.41
CA GLN A 50 3.25 -7.30 -4.45
C GLN A 50 3.75 -5.92 -3.99
N ILE A 51 3.07 -4.84 -4.39
CA ILE A 51 3.42 -3.49 -3.93
C ILE A 51 3.21 -3.35 -2.44
N VAL A 52 2.03 -3.74 -1.96
CA VAL A 52 1.69 -3.62 -0.55
C VAL A 52 2.67 -4.47 0.28
N MET A 53 3.04 -5.67 -0.18
CA MET A 53 4.10 -6.46 0.44
C MET A 53 5.44 -5.74 0.46
N THR A 54 5.85 -5.14 -0.66
CA THR A 54 7.12 -4.41 -0.76
C THR A 54 7.15 -3.25 0.22
N LEU A 55 6.09 -2.44 0.30
CA LEU A 55 5.95 -1.39 1.31
C LEU A 55 6.04 -1.95 2.73
N GLY A 56 5.39 -3.10 2.98
CA GLY A 56 5.50 -3.82 4.25
C GLY A 56 6.92 -4.19 4.62
N TYR A 57 7.67 -4.75 3.67
CA TYR A 57 9.06 -5.12 3.87
C TYR A 57 9.97 -3.93 4.14
N LEU A 58 9.71 -2.76 3.54
CA LEU A 58 10.44 -1.54 3.88
C LEU A 58 10.25 -1.18 5.36
N VAL A 59 9.03 -1.34 5.88
CA VAL A 59 8.71 -1.07 7.29
C VAL A 59 9.35 -2.13 8.21
N GLU A 60 9.26 -3.41 7.86
CA GLU A 60 9.90 -4.51 8.60
C GLU A 60 11.43 -4.35 8.66
N TYR A 61 12.04 -3.90 7.57
CA TYR A 61 13.47 -3.60 7.54
C TYR A 61 13.87 -2.54 8.58
N GLN A 62 13.10 -1.46 8.73
CA GLN A 62 13.35 -0.47 9.79
C GLN A 62 13.09 -1.02 11.19
N LEU A 63 12.07 -1.87 11.36
CA LEU A 63 11.80 -2.54 12.62
C LEU A 63 12.97 -3.45 13.04
N HIS A 64 13.51 -4.27 12.13
CA HIS A 64 14.65 -5.13 12.43
C HIS A 64 15.94 -4.35 12.65
N ARG A 65 16.13 -3.24 11.95
CA ARG A 65 17.25 -2.33 12.15
C ARG A 65 17.22 -1.69 13.54
N SER A 66 16.07 -1.16 13.95
CA SER A 66 15.90 -0.52 15.26
C SER A 66 16.03 -1.50 16.43
N THR A 67 15.55 -2.73 16.27
CA THR A 67 15.65 -3.80 17.27
C THR A 67 16.98 -4.55 17.26
N ARG A 68 17.89 -4.21 16.34
CA ARG A 68 19.20 -4.87 16.15
C ARG A 68 19.09 -6.39 15.93
N ASN A 69 18.01 -6.85 15.30
CA ASN A 69 17.84 -8.26 14.96
C ASN A 69 18.60 -8.60 13.67
N SER A 70 19.89 -8.92 13.82
CA SER A 70 20.80 -9.14 12.68
C SER A 70 20.34 -10.24 11.72
N LYS A 71 19.75 -11.33 12.22
CA LYS A 71 19.29 -12.44 11.38
C LYS A 71 18.11 -12.00 10.51
N ALA A 72 17.06 -11.46 11.13
CA ALA A 72 15.88 -11.00 10.40
C ALA A 72 16.22 -9.85 9.43
N LEU A 73 17.22 -9.03 9.77
CA LEU A 73 17.72 -7.97 8.90
C LEU A 73 18.43 -8.52 7.64
N LEU A 74 19.14 -9.65 7.74
CA LEU A 74 19.73 -10.30 6.58
C LEU A 74 18.66 -10.96 5.71
N ASP A 75 17.69 -11.62 6.35
CA ASP A 75 16.57 -12.27 5.65
C ASP A 75 15.79 -11.24 4.82
N ILE A 76 15.42 -10.09 5.40
CA ILE A 76 14.68 -9.05 4.68
C ILE A 76 15.52 -8.39 3.56
N ARG A 77 16.84 -8.28 3.74
CA ARG A 77 17.76 -7.76 2.70
C ARG A 77 17.93 -8.72 1.53
N SER A 78 17.69 -10.02 1.72
CA SER A 78 17.66 -10.96 0.60
C SER A 78 16.41 -10.84 -0.25
N ILE A 79 15.32 -10.32 0.33
CA ILE A 79 14.03 -10.09 -0.33
C ILE A 79 13.97 -8.70 -0.98
N LEU A 80 14.46 -7.68 -0.28
CA LEU A 80 14.50 -6.31 -0.77
C LEU A 80 15.79 -6.04 -1.56
N GLU A 81 15.64 -5.55 -2.78
CA GLU A 81 16.79 -5.02 -3.53
C GLU A 81 17.52 -3.92 -2.74
N GLN A 82 18.83 -3.78 -2.94
CA GLN A 82 19.65 -2.80 -2.24
C GLN A 82 19.10 -1.37 -2.37
N ARG A 83 18.57 -1.01 -3.55
CA ARG A 83 17.91 0.28 -3.80
C ARG A 83 16.74 0.51 -2.83
N MET A 84 15.93 -0.51 -2.57
CA MET A 84 14.78 -0.43 -1.69
C MET A 84 15.18 -0.29 -0.23
N CYS A 85 16.27 -0.95 0.20
CA CYS A 85 16.83 -0.75 1.53
C CYS A 85 17.25 0.72 1.75
N LEU A 86 17.90 1.34 0.76
CA LEU A 86 18.28 2.76 0.83
C LEU A 86 17.09 3.70 0.93
N TRP A 87 16.02 3.43 0.17
CA TRP A 87 14.78 4.20 0.28
C TRP A 87 14.12 4.03 1.63
N SER A 88 14.09 2.81 2.18
CA SER A 88 13.59 2.58 3.53
C SER A 88 14.37 3.41 4.57
N ASP A 89 15.70 3.47 4.44
CA ASP A 89 16.54 4.27 5.34
C ASP A 89 16.25 5.77 5.25
N ALA A 90 15.90 6.25 4.05
CA ALA A 90 15.50 7.64 3.84
C ALA A 90 14.09 7.96 4.40
N ALA A 91 13.22 6.96 4.58
CA ALA A 91 11.82 7.14 4.99
C ALA A 91 11.67 7.77 6.39
N GLY A 92 12.67 7.59 7.26
CA GLY A 92 12.68 8.19 8.59
C GLY A 92 11.57 7.68 9.51
N ILE A 93 11.24 6.39 9.41
CA ILE A 93 10.25 5.70 10.26
C ILE A 93 10.80 5.63 11.70
N GLN A 94 10.02 6.11 12.66
CA GLN A 94 10.43 6.19 14.07
C GLN A 94 9.85 5.06 14.91
N SER A 95 8.58 4.72 14.69
CA SER A 95 7.93 3.64 15.42
C SER A 95 7.03 2.84 14.49
N VAL A 96 7.13 1.52 14.65
CA VAL A 96 6.37 0.53 13.89
C VAL A 96 5.49 -0.23 14.88
N PRO A 97 4.17 -0.34 14.63
CA PRO A 97 3.32 -1.19 15.46
C PRO A 97 3.77 -2.65 15.42
N GLN A 98 3.88 -3.28 16.58
CA GLN A 98 4.18 -4.72 16.67
C GLN A 98 2.93 -5.57 16.33
N ASN A 99 3.18 -6.83 15.97
CA ASN A 99 2.17 -7.86 15.66
C ASN A 99 1.31 -7.57 14.42
N MET A 100 1.90 -6.95 13.40
CA MET A 100 1.27 -6.78 12.09
C MET A 100 2.01 -7.61 11.06
N ASN A 101 1.27 -8.19 10.11
CA ASN A 101 1.88 -8.82 8.95
C ASN A 101 2.36 -7.77 7.93
N SER A 102 3.19 -8.18 6.98
CA SER A 102 3.77 -7.27 5.99
C SER A 102 2.69 -6.54 5.16
N LEU A 103 1.57 -7.20 4.84
CA LEU A 103 0.47 -6.55 4.10
C LEU A 103 -0.17 -5.42 4.90
N GLN A 104 -0.40 -5.64 6.18
CA GLN A 104 -0.94 -4.63 7.09
C GLN A 104 0.02 -3.45 7.25
N LEU A 105 1.32 -3.72 7.39
CA LEU A 105 2.35 -2.67 7.45
C LEU A 105 2.43 -1.87 6.14
N GLY A 106 2.31 -2.55 5.01
CA GLY A 106 2.28 -1.92 3.69
C GLY A 106 1.05 -1.02 3.50
N LEU A 107 -0.14 -1.50 3.89
CA LEU A 107 -1.36 -0.70 3.86
C LEU A 107 -1.28 0.50 4.80
N LEU A 108 -0.62 0.35 5.96
CA LEU A 108 -0.41 1.45 6.90
C LEU A 108 0.50 2.53 6.31
N MET A 109 1.60 2.12 5.69
CA MET A 109 2.52 3.03 4.99
C MET A 109 1.83 3.72 3.81
N LEU A 110 0.99 2.99 3.07
CA LEU A 110 0.19 3.54 1.98
C LEU A 110 -0.88 4.51 2.48
N ALA A 111 -1.51 4.25 3.63
CA ALA A 111 -2.53 5.12 4.21
C ALA A 111 -1.96 6.47 4.65
N HIS A 112 -0.70 6.50 5.09
CA HIS A 112 0.04 7.73 5.37
C HIS A 112 0.31 8.57 4.13
N TYR A 113 0.54 7.93 2.98
CA TYR A 113 0.74 8.60 1.70
C TYR A 113 -0.59 9.05 1.07
N ASN A 114 -1.54 8.13 0.95
CA ASN A 114 -2.85 8.36 0.36
C ASN A 114 -3.89 7.43 0.98
N LYS A 115 -4.68 7.97 1.92
CA LYS A 115 -5.73 7.23 2.64
C LYS A 115 -6.77 6.63 1.68
N ARG A 116 -7.19 7.34 0.63
CA ARG A 116 -8.19 6.86 -0.34
C ARG A 116 -7.69 5.63 -1.10
N LEU A 117 -6.45 5.69 -1.58
CA LEU A 117 -5.80 4.57 -2.27
C LEU A 117 -5.63 3.36 -1.34
N ALA A 118 -5.21 3.58 -0.10
CA ALA A 118 -5.08 2.52 0.88
C ALA A 118 -6.41 1.82 1.15
N ILE A 119 -7.51 2.57 1.32
CA ILE A 119 -8.87 2.01 1.49
C ILE A 119 -9.27 1.18 0.28
N LEU A 120 -9.06 1.70 -0.93
CA LEU A 120 -9.40 0.96 -2.13
C LEU A 120 -8.62 -0.37 -2.21
N TRP A 121 -7.32 -0.35 -1.93
CA TRP A 121 -6.48 -1.54 -2.00
C TRP A 121 -6.72 -2.51 -0.86
N SER A 122 -7.09 -2.02 0.33
CA SER A 122 -7.50 -2.85 1.46
C SER A 122 -8.75 -3.67 1.10
N ILE A 123 -9.74 -3.03 0.45
CA ILE A 123 -10.94 -3.70 -0.07
C ILE A 123 -10.57 -4.76 -1.12
N ARG A 124 -9.71 -4.41 -2.08
CA ARG A 124 -9.27 -5.33 -3.14
C ARG A 124 -8.52 -6.54 -2.59
N LEU A 125 -7.73 -6.35 -1.54
CA LEU A 125 -6.95 -7.42 -0.90
C LEU A 125 -7.77 -8.20 0.14
N GLY A 126 -8.90 -7.64 0.62
CA GLY A 126 -9.70 -8.23 1.70
C GLY A 126 -8.97 -8.17 3.04
N ILE A 127 -8.22 -7.10 3.30
CA ILE A 127 -7.42 -6.91 4.52
C ILE A 127 -7.81 -5.56 5.11
N ASP A 128 -8.03 -5.49 6.41
CA ASP A 128 -8.34 -4.23 7.08
C ASP A 128 -7.09 -3.37 7.28
N ILE A 129 -7.27 -2.06 7.16
CA ILE A 129 -6.20 -1.11 7.47
C ILE A 129 -6.07 -1.03 8.98
N PRO A 130 -4.88 -1.26 9.55
CA PRO A 130 -4.68 -1.16 10.98
C PRO A 130 -4.96 0.26 11.48
N SER A 131 -5.60 0.38 12.65
CA SER A 131 -5.91 1.66 13.28
C SER A 131 -4.70 2.31 13.96
N LYS A 132 -3.65 1.54 14.28
CA LYS A 132 -2.45 2.08 14.95
C LYS A 132 -1.60 2.85 13.94
N PRO A 133 -1.30 4.14 14.19
CA PRO A 133 -0.55 4.94 13.24
C PRO A 133 0.93 4.51 13.16
N LEU A 134 1.51 4.60 11.97
CA LEU A 134 2.96 4.64 11.78
C LEU A 134 3.49 6.01 12.23
N SER A 135 4.56 6.08 13.02
CA SER A 135 5.22 7.37 13.31
C SER A 135 6.39 7.58 12.36
N THR A 136 6.47 8.77 11.77
CA THR A 136 7.56 9.16 10.87
C THR A 136 8.10 10.53 11.24
N SER A 137 9.41 10.70 11.11
CA SER A 137 10.09 11.99 11.32
C SER A 137 9.77 13.01 10.24
N SER A 138 9.41 12.56 9.02
CA SER A 138 9.08 13.42 7.90
C SER A 138 8.09 12.72 6.96
N PRO A 139 6.81 13.16 6.96
CA PRO A 139 5.80 12.65 6.02
C PRO A 139 6.21 12.80 4.55
N TYR A 140 6.96 13.87 4.22
CA TYR A 140 7.45 14.11 2.86
C TYR A 140 8.45 13.03 2.40
N ARG A 141 9.38 12.62 3.27
CA ARG A 141 10.33 11.55 2.95
C ARG A 141 9.62 10.22 2.76
N LEU A 142 8.65 9.91 3.62
CA LEU A 142 7.82 8.72 3.46
C LEU A 142 7.06 8.74 2.13
N SER A 143 6.46 9.88 1.79
CA SER A 143 5.75 10.07 0.53
C SER A 143 6.62 9.79 -0.69
N ASN A 144 7.86 10.30 -0.70
CA ASN A 144 8.80 10.02 -1.79
C ASN A 144 9.15 8.53 -1.90
N VAL A 145 9.32 7.85 -0.77
CA VAL A 145 9.59 6.40 -0.76
C VAL A 145 8.41 5.62 -1.32
N VAL A 146 7.19 5.92 -0.86
CA VAL A 146 5.97 5.28 -1.38
C VAL A 146 5.82 5.54 -2.88
N HIS A 147 6.08 6.77 -3.33
CA HIS A 147 6.05 7.11 -4.74
C HIS A 147 7.02 6.25 -5.56
N GLN A 148 8.25 6.04 -5.10
CA GLN A 148 9.24 5.21 -5.80
C GLN A 148 8.78 3.74 -5.97
N VAL A 149 8.01 3.21 -5.03
CA VAL A 149 7.43 1.86 -5.12
C VAL A 149 6.19 1.85 -6.04
N LEU A 150 5.45 2.95 -6.13
CA LEU A 150 4.25 3.07 -6.98
C LEU A 150 4.55 3.42 -8.44
N VAL A 151 5.66 4.13 -8.73
CA VAL A 151 6.08 4.58 -10.07
C VAL A 151 5.98 3.49 -11.15
N PRO A 152 6.44 2.24 -10.92
CA PRO A 152 6.34 1.18 -11.93
C PRO A 152 4.92 0.89 -12.43
N ILE A 153 3.89 1.25 -11.65
CA ILE A 153 2.48 1.09 -12.03
C ILE A 153 1.86 2.39 -12.51
N LEU A 154 2.22 3.52 -11.90
CA LEU A 154 1.73 4.84 -12.35
C LEU A 154 2.18 5.14 -13.77
N VAL A 155 3.41 4.79 -14.13
CA VAL A 155 3.98 5.02 -15.47
C VAL A 155 3.41 4.06 -16.52
N GLN A 156 2.93 2.87 -16.14
CA GLN A 156 2.19 1.99 -17.07
C GLN A 156 0.85 2.60 -17.53
N SER A 157 0.35 3.62 -16.83
CA SER A 157 -0.89 4.32 -17.18
C SER A 157 -0.70 5.38 -18.27
N ASP A 158 0.53 5.85 -18.49
CA ASP A 158 0.84 6.89 -19.50
C ASP A 158 1.19 6.29 -20.88
N ALA A 159 1.17 4.96 -21.01
CA ALA A 159 1.59 4.25 -22.22
C ALA A 159 0.42 3.87 -23.18
N ILE A 160 -0.77 4.47 -23.04
CA ILE A 160 -1.93 4.23 -23.92
C ILE A 160 -2.62 5.53 -24.31
#